data_AF-A0A151JBQ5-F1
#
_entry.id   AF-A0A151JBQ5-F1
#
_cell.length_a   1.000
_cell.length_b   1.000
_cell.length_c   1.000
_cell.angle_alpha   90.00
_cell.angle_beta   90.00
_cell.angle_gamma   90.00
#
_symmetry.space_group_name_H-M   'P 1'
#
loop_
_entity.id
_entity.type
_entity.pdbx_description
1 polymer ?
#
loop_
_entity_poly.entity_id
_entity_poly.type
_entity_poly.pdbx_seq_one_letter_code
_entity_poly.pdbx_strand_id
1 'polypeptide(L)'
;MCLSTSLRDDFFWWQKILADPEQANIIRSGHFALEIFSDASLNGWGVACGTQRSHGWWAIEERDLYINALELKAAFFGLKCFATNWRDVNILLRIDNTTAISYINRYGSVKFPHLSALAKDIWQWCETRNLFLFASYIPPADNFIADEESRRTDTDTEWSLSVLAFDVICQRFGHPEVDLFASTLNAKCECYLSWFPDPGTWAVDAFTIAWGDLPFYAFPPFILISRVLRKIVDDSAEGILVVPWWPSQPWFPLFQRLLISEPIIFDPAYDLLSAPLRDHHPAYRTLSLAAGHVSGRPSKLEGFQSPP
;
A
#
# COMPACT_ATOMS: atom_id res chain seq x y z
N MET A 1 -22.87 13.76 -38.05
CA MET A 1 -22.14 12.74 -37.29
C MET A 1 -21.44 13.47 -36.16
N CYS A 2 -21.91 13.36 -34.92
CA CYS A 2 -21.24 13.97 -33.77
C CYS A 2 -20.26 12.95 -33.20
N LEU A 3 -18.98 13.34 -33.09
CA LEU A 3 -17.99 12.54 -32.40
C LEU A 3 -18.36 12.46 -30.91
N SER A 4 -18.22 11.28 -30.32
CA SER A 4 -18.44 11.09 -28.88
C SER A 4 -17.47 11.97 -28.09
N THR A 5 -17.97 12.62 -27.04
CA THR A 5 -17.14 13.39 -26.10
C THR A 5 -16.09 12.51 -25.42
N SER A 6 -16.33 11.20 -25.30
CA SER A 6 -15.39 10.23 -24.72
C SER A 6 -14.08 10.08 -25.50
N LEU A 7 -14.06 10.42 -26.80
CA LEU A 7 -12.87 10.29 -27.65
C LEU A 7 -12.01 11.56 -27.65
N ARG A 8 -12.48 12.63 -27.01
CA ARG A 8 -11.82 13.93 -26.99
C ARG A 8 -10.41 13.83 -26.43
N ASP A 9 -10.23 13.12 -25.32
CA ASP A 9 -8.94 12.99 -24.66
C ASP A 9 -7.96 12.18 -25.52
N ASP A 10 -8.44 11.14 -26.22
CA ASP A 10 -7.61 10.35 -27.14
C ASP A 10 -7.15 11.20 -28.33
N PHE A 11 -8.02 12.05 -28.88
CA PHE A 11 -7.63 12.96 -29.97
C PHE A 11 -6.61 14.01 -29.52
N PHE A 12 -6.79 14.59 -28.32
CA PHE A 12 -5.80 15.52 -27.77
C PHE A 12 -4.47 14.85 -27.51
N TRP A 13 -4.49 13.60 -27.03
CA TRP A 13 -3.30 12.79 -26.85
C TRP A 13 -2.56 12.56 -28.19
N TRP A 14 -3.28 12.12 -29.24
CA TRP A 14 -2.69 11.95 -30.57
C TRP A 14 -2.12 13.25 -31.12
N GLN A 15 -2.85 14.36 -30.98
CA GLN A 15 -2.37 15.66 -31.44
C GLN A 15 -1.07 16.07 -30.73
N LYS A 16 -0.98 15.84 -29.41
CA LYS A 16 0.22 16.13 -28.62
C LYS A 16 1.40 15.27 -29.06
N ILE A 17 1.21 13.95 -29.16
CA ILE A 17 2.27 13.00 -29.50
C ILE A 17 2.79 13.21 -30.92
N LEU A 18 1.90 13.47 -31.88
CA LEU A 18 2.30 13.71 -33.27
C LEU A 18 2.93 15.09 -33.50
N ALA A 19 2.70 16.04 -32.59
CA ALA A 19 3.31 17.36 -32.64
C ALA A 19 4.67 17.43 -31.94
N ASP A 20 5.04 16.41 -31.15
CA ASP A 20 6.29 16.36 -30.42
C ASP A 20 7.44 15.92 -31.36
N PRO A 21 8.41 16.81 -31.67
CA PRO A 21 9.52 16.48 -32.56
C PRO A 21 10.55 15.53 -31.92
N GLU A 22 10.54 15.39 -30.59
CA GLU A 22 11.40 14.45 -29.87
C GLU A 22 10.80 13.03 -29.84
N GLN A 23 9.55 12.85 -30.29
CA GLN A 23 8.90 11.55 -30.33
C GLN A 23 9.62 10.61 -31.31
N ALA A 24 10.22 9.55 -30.77
CA ALA A 24 10.92 8.53 -31.55
C ALA A 24 10.33 7.14 -31.32
N ASN A 25 10.07 6.42 -32.42
CA ASN A 25 9.73 5.00 -32.37
C ASN A 25 11.00 4.15 -32.42
N ILE A 26 11.55 3.82 -31.26
CA ILE A 26 12.75 2.99 -31.15
C ILE A 26 12.38 1.53 -31.48
N ILE A 27 13.16 0.89 -32.35
CA ILE A 27 13.05 -0.55 -32.60
C ILE A 27 13.45 -1.26 -31.30
N ARG A 28 12.50 -2.00 -30.72
CA ARG A 28 12.66 -2.63 -29.43
C ARG A 28 13.62 -3.82 -29.56
N SER A 29 14.67 -3.84 -28.75
CA SER A 29 15.75 -4.84 -28.79
C SER A 29 15.36 -6.20 -28.20
N GLY A 30 14.18 -6.32 -27.57
CA GLY A 30 13.76 -7.52 -26.84
C GLY A 30 14.47 -7.71 -25.50
N HIS A 31 15.31 -6.75 -25.08
CA HIS A 31 15.92 -6.73 -23.75
C HIS A 31 14.95 -6.14 -22.73
N PHE A 32 14.67 -6.89 -21.66
CA PHE A 32 13.81 -6.48 -20.56
C PHE A 32 14.65 -6.19 -19.32
N ALA A 33 14.45 -5.04 -18.71
CA ALA A 33 15.14 -4.65 -17.48
C ALA A 33 14.52 -5.30 -16.23
N LEU A 34 13.22 -5.58 -16.27
CA LEU A 34 12.50 -6.30 -15.22
C LEU A 34 11.61 -7.38 -15.82
N GLU A 35 11.48 -8.47 -15.06
CA GLU A 35 10.50 -9.52 -15.26
C GLU A 35 9.62 -9.60 -14.01
N ILE A 36 8.35 -9.27 -14.17
CA ILE A 36 7.36 -9.21 -13.09
C ILE A 36 6.32 -10.30 -13.32
N PHE A 37 6.06 -11.07 -12.29
CA PHE A 37 5.05 -12.12 -12.24
C PHE A 37 3.87 -11.57 -11.45
N SER A 38 2.66 -11.82 -11.92
CA SER A 38 1.44 -11.42 -11.23
C SER A 38 0.40 -12.53 -11.27
N ASP A 39 -0.43 -12.56 -10.25
CA ASP A 39 -1.57 -13.45 -10.15
C ASP A 39 -2.68 -12.76 -9.34
N ALA A 40 -3.93 -13.10 -9.65
CA ALA A 40 -5.08 -12.63 -8.92
C ALA A 40 -5.93 -13.78 -8.38
N SER A 41 -6.32 -13.66 -7.12
CA SER A 41 -7.39 -14.47 -6.54
C SER A 41 -8.65 -13.61 -6.35
N LEU A 42 -9.74 -14.22 -5.89
CA LEU A 42 -10.95 -13.46 -5.51
C LEU A 42 -10.76 -12.60 -4.26
N ASN A 43 -9.76 -12.89 -3.44
CA ASN A 43 -9.53 -12.20 -2.17
C ASN A 43 -8.41 -11.17 -2.24
N GLY A 44 -7.42 -11.38 -3.11
CA GLY A 44 -6.24 -10.53 -3.19
C GLY A 44 -5.42 -10.72 -4.45
N TRP A 45 -4.27 -10.06 -4.47
CA TRP A 45 -3.29 -10.08 -5.55
C TRP A 45 -1.93 -10.46 -5.01
N GLY A 46 -1.14 -11.10 -5.86
CA GLY A 46 0.23 -11.49 -5.57
C GLY A 46 1.14 -11.14 -6.72
N VAL A 47 2.32 -10.63 -6.41
CA VAL A 47 3.30 -10.20 -7.41
C VAL A 47 4.72 -10.54 -6.97
N ALA A 48 5.58 -10.85 -7.94
CA ALA A 48 6.99 -11.15 -7.69
C ALA A 48 7.89 -10.55 -8.77
N CYS A 49 9.10 -10.17 -8.38
CA CYS A 49 10.14 -9.67 -9.27
C CYS A 49 11.51 -10.05 -8.72
N GLY A 50 12.20 -11.00 -9.37
CA GLY A 50 13.45 -11.55 -8.88
C GLY A 50 13.28 -12.19 -7.49
N THR A 51 13.98 -11.65 -6.48
CA THR A 51 13.86 -12.11 -5.07
C THR A 51 12.80 -11.35 -4.28
N GLN A 52 12.20 -10.31 -4.85
CA GLN A 52 11.18 -9.51 -4.18
C GLN A 52 9.79 -10.09 -4.46
N ARG A 53 8.92 -9.98 -3.47
CA ARG A 53 7.52 -10.41 -3.54
C ARG A 53 6.65 -9.46 -2.76
N SER A 54 5.41 -9.32 -3.18
CA SER A 54 4.40 -8.55 -2.48
C SER A 54 3.01 -9.15 -2.68
N HIS A 55 2.11 -8.81 -1.76
CA HIS A 55 0.71 -9.18 -1.80
C HIS A 55 -0.13 -8.06 -1.21
N GLY A 56 -1.42 -8.14 -1.47
CA GLY A 56 -2.43 -7.35 -0.78
C GLY A 56 -3.82 -7.93 -1.03
N TRP A 57 -4.80 -7.39 -0.33
CA TRP A 57 -6.20 -7.78 -0.51
C TRP A 57 -6.93 -6.79 -1.42
N TRP A 58 -8.00 -7.26 -2.03
CA TRP A 58 -8.93 -6.39 -2.74
C TRP A 58 -9.79 -5.62 -1.74
N ALA A 59 -10.04 -4.35 -2.04
CA ALA A 59 -11.12 -3.60 -1.40
C ALA A 59 -12.47 -4.28 -1.68
N ILE A 60 -13.48 -3.98 -0.87
CA ILE A 60 -14.79 -4.66 -0.93
C ILE A 60 -15.41 -4.54 -2.33
N GLU A 61 -15.33 -3.35 -2.92
CA GLU A 61 -15.87 -3.02 -4.25
C GLU A 61 -15.10 -3.73 -5.37
N GLU A 62 -13.82 -4.04 -5.12
CA GLU A 62 -12.95 -4.68 -6.10
C GLU A 62 -13.16 -6.19 -6.16
N ARG A 63 -13.60 -6.82 -5.06
CA ARG A 63 -13.89 -8.27 -5.01
C ARG A 63 -15.00 -8.70 -5.96
N ASP A 64 -15.93 -7.78 -6.24
CA ASP A 64 -17.04 -8.03 -7.16
C ASP A 64 -16.63 -7.94 -8.64
N LEU A 65 -15.37 -7.57 -8.92
CA LEU A 65 -14.85 -7.55 -10.28
C LEU A 65 -14.63 -8.96 -10.82
N TYR A 66 -14.85 -9.11 -12.13
CA TYR A 66 -14.52 -10.36 -12.82
C TYR A 66 -13.03 -10.66 -12.74
N ILE A 67 -12.68 -11.94 -12.68
CA ILE A 67 -11.28 -12.40 -12.58
C ILE A 67 -10.35 -11.76 -13.62
N ASN A 68 -10.80 -11.59 -14.87
CA ASN A 68 -9.99 -10.93 -15.91
C ASN A 68 -9.62 -9.47 -15.57
N ALA A 69 -10.48 -8.75 -14.85
CA ALA A 69 -10.19 -7.40 -14.39
C ALA A 69 -9.20 -7.43 -13.22
N LEU A 70 -9.37 -8.39 -12.30
CA LEU A 70 -8.46 -8.59 -11.18
C LEU A 70 -7.04 -8.94 -11.65
N GLU A 71 -6.91 -9.78 -12.67
CA GLU A 71 -5.62 -10.12 -13.31
C GLU A 71 -4.92 -8.89 -13.89
N LEU A 72 -5.65 -8.03 -14.61
CA LEU A 72 -5.12 -6.77 -15.12
C LEU A 72 -4.69 -5.82 -13.98
N LYS A 73 -5.48 -5.77 -12.89
CA LYS A 73 -5.15 -4.95 -11.72
C LYS A 73 -3.94 -5.50 -10.96
N ALA A 74 -3.80 -6.81 -10.80
CA ALA A 74 -2.64 -7.44 -10.20
C ALA A 74 -1.37 -7.13 -11.00
N ALA A 75 -1.43 -7.24 -12.33
CA ALA A 75 -0.32 -6.82 -13.19
C ALA A 75 0.02 -5.33 -13.02
N PHE A 76 -0.99 -4.46 -12.92
CA PHE A 76 -0.77 -3.03 -12.68
C PHE A 76 -0.14 -2.75 -11.31
N PHE A 77 -0.58 -3.46 -10.28
CA PHE A 77 -0.02 -3.37 -8.94
C PHE A 77 1.42 -3.85 -8.90
N GLY A 78 1.76 -4.92 -9.64
CA GLY A 78 3.15 -5.35 -9.82
C GLY A 78 4.03 -4.26 -10.42
N LEU A 79 3.52 -3.54 -11.43
CA LEU A 79 4.23 -2.39 -12.00
C LEU A 79 4.42 -1.27 -10.98
N LYS A 80 3.39 -0.90 -10.22
CA LYS A 80 3.53 0.14 -9.19
C LYS A 80 4.48 -0.29 -8.05
N CYS A 81 4.48 -1.56 -7.68
CA CYS A 81 5.36 -2.09 -6.64
C CYS A 81 6.84 -2.06 -7.05
N PHE A 82 7.16 -2.54 -8.26
CA PHE A 82 8.55 -2.80 -8.64
C PHE A 82 9.11 -1.82 -9.68
N ALA A 83 8.26 -1.15 -10.46
CA ALA A 83 8.65 -0.30 -11.56
C ALA A 83 8.44 1.22 -11.31
N THR A 84 8.01 1.64 -10.12
CA THR A 84 7.71 3.07 -9.84
C THR A 84 8.90 4.01 -10.10
N ASN A 85 10.11 3.58 -9.77
CA ASN A 85 11.35 4.35 -9.94
C ASN A 85 12.06 4.10 -11.28
N TRP A 86 11.51 3.24 -12.14
CA TRP A 86 12.10 2.93 -13.44
C TRP A 86 11.60 3.88 -14.51
N ARG A 87 12.49 4.21 -15.46
CA ARG A 87 12.20 5.01 -16.65
C ARG A 87 12.96 4.46 -17.84
N ASP A 88 12.43 4.70 -19.05
CA ASP A 88 13.11 4.44 -20.32
C ASP A 88 13.55 2.96 -20.51
N VAL A 89 12.75 2.01 -20.02
CA VAL A 89 13.05 0.57 -20.09
C VAL A 89 11.86 -0.27 -20.57
N ASN A 90 12.17 -1.47 -21.07
CA ASN A 90 11.15 -2.49 -21.34
C ASN A 90 10.99 -3.41 -20.12
N ILE A 91 9.75 -3.76 -19.82
CA ILE A 91 9.35 -4.65 -18.73
C ILE A 91 8.59 -5.84 -19.30
N LEU A 92 8.96 -7.04 -18.86
CA LEU A 92 8.28 -8.29 -19.16
C LEU A 92 7.28 -8.60 -18.06
N LEU A 93 6.01 -8.76 -18.42
CA LEU A 93 4.96 -9.24 -17.52
C LEU A 93 4.69 -10.72 -17.78
N ARG A 94 4.68 -11.52 -16.73
CA ARG A 94 4.36 -12.95 -16.73
C ARG A 94 3.00 -13.13 -16.07
N ILE A 95 2.02 -13.54 -16.87
CA ILE A 95 0.61 -13.68 -16.47
C ILE A 95 0.09 -15.00 -17.03
N ASP A 96 -0.74 -15.72 -16.29
CA ASP A 96 -1.34 -16.99 -16.73
C ASP A 96 -2.70 -16.78 -17.45
N ASN A 97 -3.30 -15.59 -17.29
CA ASN A 97 -4.54 -15.19 -17.93
C ASN A 97 -4.32 -14.61 -19.35
N THR A 98 -4.72 -15.38 -20.36
CA THR A 98 -4.62 -14.98 -21.78
C THR A 98 -5.44 -13.75 -22.17
N THR A 99 -6.53 -13.46 -21.46
CA THR A 99 -7.33 -12.25 -21.69
C THR A 99 -6.56 -11.03 -21.23
N ALA A 100 -6.00 -11.05 -20.02
CA ALA A 100 -5.16 -9.96 -19.51
C ALA A 100 -3.96 -9.69 -20.42
N ILE A 101 -3.26 -10.74 -20.88
CA ILE A 101 -2.17 -10.63 -21.87
C ILE A 101 -2.63 -9.92 -23.14
N SER A 102 -3.77 -10.35 -23.70
CA SER A 102 -4.29 -9.73 -24.92
C SER A 102 -4.62 -8.26 -24.72
N TYR A 103 -5.18 -7.89 -23.57
CA TYR A 103 -5.54 -6.50 -23.29
C TYR A 103 -4.30 -5.61 -23.14
N ILE A 104 -3.25 -6.09 -22.46
CA ILE A 104 -1.99 -5.35 -22.32
C ILE A 104 -1.33 -5.19 -23.69
N ASN A 105 -1.08 -6.29 -24.41
CA ASN A 105 -0.33 -6.26 -25.67
C ASN A 105 -1.06 -5.56 -26.83
N ARG A 106 -2.40 -5.42 -26.75
CA ARG A 106 -3.22 -4.76 -27.78
C ARG A 106 -3.74 -3.39 -27.35
N TYR A 107 -3.27 -2.85 -26.22
CA TYR A 107 -3.70 -1.54 -25.71
C TYR A 107 -5.22 -1.46 -25.46
N GLY A 108 -5.81 -2.56 -25.00
CA GLY A 108 -7.24 -2.72 -24.76
C GLY A 108 -7.99 -3.51 -25.83
N SER A 109 -9.32 -3.42 -25.78
CA SER A 109 -10.25 -4.09 -26.71
C SER A 109 -11.55 -3.30 -26.86
N VAL A 110 -12.37 -3.65 -27.85
CA VAL A 110 -13.73 -3.08 -28.00
C VAL A 110 -14.79 -3.86 -27.24
N LYS A 111 -14.47 -5.09 -26.76
CA LYS A 111 -15.46 -6.03 -26.23
C LYS A 111 -15.97 -5.67 -24.83
N PHE A 112 -15.06 -5.28 -23.95
CA PHE A 112 -15.39 -4.96 -22.56
C PHE A 112 -14.78 -3.60 -22.19
N PRO A 113 -15.58 -2.52 -22.15
CA PRO A 113 -15.08 -1.16 -21.89
C PRO A 113 -14.32 -1.02 -20.56
N HIS A 114 -14.75 -1.70 -19.50
CA HIS A 114 -14.10 -1.62 -18.20
C HIS A 114 -12.67 -2.21 -18.19
N LEU A 115 -12.45 -3.34 -18.88
CA LEU A 115 -11.10 -3.91 -19.04
C LEU A 115 -10.21 -3.01 -19.90
N SER A 116 -10.81 -2.32 -20.89
CA SER A 116 -10.09 -1.37 -21.73
C SER A 116 -9.71 -0.10 -20.98
N ALA A 117 -10.55 0.35 -20.05
CA ALA A 117 -10.21 1.44 -19.14
C ALA A 117 -9.00 1.05 -18.27
N LEU A 118 -9.00 -0.14 -17.67
CA LEU A 118 -7.84 -0.64 -16.91
C LEU A 118 -6.57 -0.74 -17.75
N ALA A 119 -6.67 -1.27 -18.97
CA ALA A 119 -5.53 -1.31 -19.89
C ALA A 119 -5.02 0.09 -20.25
N LYS A 120 -5.91 1.06 -20.43
CA LYS A 120 -5.58 2.47 -20.66
C LYS A 120 -4.85 3.06 -19.45
N ASP A 121 -5.33 2.83 -18.23
CA ASP A 121 -4.67 3.29 -17.00
C ASP A 121 -3.24 2.74 -16.87
N ILE A 122 -3.06 1.45 -17.16
CA ILE A 122 -1.73 0.80 -17.18
C ILE A 122 -0.79 1.51 -18.17
N TRP A 123 -1.24 1.70 -19.41
CA TRP A 123 -0.42 2.30 -20.45
C TRP A 123 -0.15 3.78 -20.22
N GLN A 124 -1.12 4.55 -19.71
CA GLN A 124 -0.91 5.95 -19.32
C GLN A 124 0.11 6.07 -18.19
N TRP A 125 0.04 5.19 -17.19
CA TRP A 125 1.03 5.16 -16.12
C TRP A 125 2.44 4.84 -16.65
N CYS A 126 2.55 3.90 -17.59
CA CYS A 126 3.81 3.56 -18.25
C CYS A 126 4.35 4.71 -19.12
N GLU A 127 3.46 5.39 -19.85
CA GLU A 127 3.82 6.51 -20.73
C GLU A 127 4.50 7.64 -19.94
N THR A 128 3.98 8.01 -18.77
CA THR A 128 4.60 9.06 -17.93
C THR A 128 6.04 8.75 -17.49
N ARG A 129 6.46 7.49 -17.64
CA ARG A 129 7.80 6.98 -17.29
C ARG A 129 8.57 6.47 -18.51
N ASN A 130 8.02 6.62 -19.72
CA ASN A 130 8.56 6.03 -20.94
C ASN A 130 8.87 4.52 -20.79
N LEU A 131 7.97 3.79 -20.12
CA LEU A 131 8.08 2.34 -19.96
C LEU A 131 7.36 1.63 -21.10
N PHE A 132 7.93 0.52 -21.55
CA PHE A 132 7.23 -0.39 -22.45
C PHE A 132 6.95 -1.72 -21.78
N LEU A 133 5.73 -2.21 -21.99
CA LEU A 133 5.29 -3.49 -21.48
C LEU A 133 5.22 -4.52 -22.60
N PHE A 134 5.66 -5.73 -22.29
CA PHE A 134 5.30 -6.91 -23.05
C PHE A 134 4.75 -7.96 -22.09
N ALA A 135 3.49 -8.36 -22.26
CA ALA A 135 2.90 -9.44 -21.50
C ALA A 135 3.10 -10.77 -22.22
N SER A 136 3.54 -11.78 -21.48
CA SER A 136 3.77 -13.13 -21.99
C SER A 136 3.16 -14.16 -21.05
N TYR A 137 2.75 -15.28 -21.64
CA TYR A 137 2.15 -16.36 -20.89
C TYR A 137 3.19 -17.03 -19.99
N ILE A 138 2.77 -17.38 -18.78
CA ILE A 138 3.46 -18.32 -17.90
C ILE A 138 2.50 -19.47 -17.53
N PRO A 139 2.97 -20.73 -17.53
CA PRO A 139 2.17 -21.83 -17.01
C PRO A 139 1.83 -21.62 -15.53
N PRO A 140 0.60 -21.91 -15.07
CA PRO A 140 0.22 -21.78 -13.66
C PRO A 140 1.15 -22.55 -12.71
N ALA A 141 1.68 -23.71 -13.13
CA ALA A 141 2.63 -24.50 -12.35
C ALA A 141 3.96 -23.75 -12.08
N ASP A 142 4.34 -22.83 -12.96
CA ASP A 142 5.55 -22.03 -12.85
C ASP A 142 5.28 -20.66 -12.20
N ASN A 143 4.01 -20.26 -12.04
CA ASN A 143 3.59 -18.99 -11.42
C ASN A 143 3.35 -19.10 -9.90
N PHE A 144 3.90 -20.14 -9.26
CA PHE A 144 3.55 -20.52 -7.89
C PHE A 144 3.80 -19.41 -6.85
N ILE A 145 4.81 -18.55 -7.05
CA ILE A 145 5.11 -17.46 -6.12
C ILE A 145 3.98 -16.42 -6.13
N ALA A 146 3.59 -15.96 -7.32
CA ALA A 146 2.52 -14.96 -7.42
C ALA A 146 1.17 -15.56 -6.97
N ASP A 147 0.89 -16.82 -7.31
CA ASP A 147 -0.32 -17.53 -6.86
C ASP A 147 -0.37 -17.73 -5.34
N GLU A 148 0.75 -18.11 -4.70
CA GLU A 148 0.83 -18.20 -3.24
C GLU A 148 0.57 -16.84 -2.58
N GLU A 149 1.19 -15.78 -3.10
CA GLU A 149 1.04 -14.42 -2.59
C GLU A 149 -0.41 -13.89 -2.79
N SER A 150 -1.07 -14.21 -3.91
CA SER A 150 -2.46 -13.78 -4.20
C SER A 150 -3.50 -14.48 -3.31
N ARG A 151 -3.17 -15.67 -2.80
CA ARG A 151 -4.04 -16.50 -1.95
C ARG A 151 -3.73 -16.38 -0.47
N ARG A 152 -2.87 -15.44 -0.05
CA ARG A 152 -2.58 -15.25 1.38
C ARG A 152 -3.85 -14.93 2.16
N THR A 153 -4.06 -15.71 3.20
CA THR A 153 -5.13 -15.47 4.18
C THR A 153 -4.76 -14.27 5.06
N ASP A 154 -5.78 -13.56 5.53
CA ASP A 154 -5.65 -12.46 6.48
C ASP A 154 -4.78 -12.88 7.67
N THR A 155 -3.57 -12.32 7.73
CA THR A 155 -2.66 -12.50 8.85
C THR A 155 -3.14 -11.62 10.00
N ASP A 156 -3.06 -12.09 11.25
CA ASP A 156 -3.46 -11.34 12.47
C ASP A 156 -2.60 -10.07 12.75
N THR A 157 -2.01 -9.49 11.70
CA THR A 157 -1.11 -8.33 11.73
C THR A 157 -1.62 -7.12 10.94
N GLU A 158 -2.65 -7.26 10.10
CA GLU A 158 -3.18 -6.20 9.21
C GLU A 158 -4.43 -5.51 9.79
N TRP A 159 -4.41 -5.23 11.09
CA TRP A 159 -5.52 -4.58 11.77
C TRP A 159 -5.54 -3.08 11.49
N SER A 160 -6.71 -2.58 11.10
CA SER A 160 -7.02 -1.16 10.91
C SER A 160 -7.79 -0.63 12.11
N LEU A 161 -7.38 0.52 12.62
CA LEU A 161 -8.15 1.25 13.63
C LEU A 161 -9.42 1.83 13.00
N SER A 162 -10.53 1.82 13.74
CA SER A 162 -11.78 2.45 13.27
C SER A 162 -11.58 3.94 12.96
N VAL A 163 -12.30 4.43 11.95
CA VAL A 163 -12.24 5.86 11.56
C VAL A 163 -12.64 6.75 12.72
N LEU A 164 -13.68 6.36 13.48
CA LEU A 164 -14.14 7.11 14.65
C LEU A 164 -13.06 7.23 15.73
N ALA A 165 -12.33 6.13 16.01
CA ALA A 165 -11.24 6.17 16.99
C ALA A 165 -10.07 7.03 16.48
N PHE A 166 -9.74 6.95 15.18
CA PHE A 166 -8.72 7.80 14.57
C PHE A 166 -9.09 9.30 14.60
N ASP A 167 -10.36 9.65 14.37
CA ASP A 167 -10.83 11.02 14.46
C ASP A 167 -10.69 11.58 15.88
N VAL A 168 -11.00 10.77 16.91
CA VAL A 168 -10.80 11.14 18.31
C VAL A 168 -9.32 11.39 18.62
N ILE A 169 -8.43 10.55 18.08
CA ILE A 169 -6.98 10.73 18.19
C ILE A 169 -6.56 12.06 17.57
N CYS A 170 -7.00 12.34 16.34
CA CYS A 170 -6.64 13.57 15.63
C CYS A 170 -7.14 14.83 16.34
N GLN A 171 -8.35 14.79 16.91
CA GLN A 171 -8.89 15.89 17.70
C GLN A 171 -8.06 16.19 18.96
N ARG A 172 -7.42 15.18 19.55
CA ARG A 172 -6.66 15.32 20.80
C ARG A 172 -5.19 15.66 20.58
N PHE A 173 -4.55 15.03 19.60
CA PHE A 173 -3.10 15.09 19.40
C PHE A 173 -2.68 15.84 18.13
N GLY A 174 -3.63 16.22 17.28
CA GLY A 174 -3.37 16.85 15.98
C GLY A 174 -3.39 15.85 14.83
N HIS A 175 -3.34 16.36 13.60
CA HIS A 175 -3.42 15.53 12.40
C HIS A 175 -2.01 15.08 11.97
N PRO A 176 -1.72 13.77 11.93
CA PRO A 176 -0.49 13.25 11.37
C PRO A 176 -0.48 13.41 9.84
N GLU A 177 0.71 13.58 9.25
CA GLU A 177 0.87 13.61 7.80
C GLU A 177 1.30 12.25 7.22
N VAL A 178 1.92 11.40 8.05
CA VAL A 178 2.49 10.11 7.63
C VAL A 178 1.95 8.97 8.49
N ASP A 179 1.41 7.93 7.84
CA ASP A 179 0.98 6.69 8.50
C ASP A 179 2.06 5.61 8.37
N LEU A 180 2.62 5.16 9.50
CA LEU A 180 3.62 4.10 9.55
C LEU A 180 2.94 2.75 9.77
N PHE A 181 3.42 1.74 9.04
CA PHE A 181 2.95 0.34 9.11
C PHE A 181 1.55 0.12 8.52
N ALA A 182 1.23 0.87 7.46
CA ALA A 182 -0.06 0.78 6.78
C ALA A 182 0.08 0.26 5.35
N SER A 183 -1.03 -0.26 4.82
CA SER A 183 -1.25 -0.64 3.42
C SER A 183 -2.25 0.30 2.77
N THR A 184 -2.42 0.21 1.44
CA THR A 184 -3.47 1.00 0.73
C THR A 184 -4.86 0.86 1.37
N LEU A 185 -5.17 -0.28 2.00
CA LEU A 185 -6.50 -0.54 2.56
C LEU A 185 -6.74 0.04 3.96
N ASN A 186 -5.69 0.22 4.77
CA ASN A 186 -5.83 0.64 6.16
C ASN A 186 -5.20 1.99 6.49
N ALA A 187 -4.49 2.60 5.54
CA ALA A 187 -3.88 3.91 5.69
C ALA A 187 -4.88 4.98 6.15
N LYS A 188 -4.46 5.76 7.15
CA LYS A 188 -5.20 6.89 7.72
C LYS A 188 -4.70 8.25 7.23
N CYS A 189 -3.53 8.25 6.58
CA CYS A 189 -2.93 9.42 5.97
C CYS A 189 -2.73 9.18 4.46
N GLU A 190 -2.69 10.27 3.67
CA GLU A 190 -2.39 10.18 2.24
C GLU A 190 -0.98 9.63 1.99
N CYS A 191 -0.01 10.01 2.83
CA CYS A 191 1.33 9.46 2.82
C CYS A 191 1.44 8.31 3.83
N TYR A 192 1.84 7.12 3.39
CA TYR A 192 2.00 5.96 4.27
C TYR A 192 3.15 5.04 3.87
N LEU A 193 3.65 4.27 4.84
CA LEU A 193 4.73 3.29 4.66
C LEU A 193 4.26 1.88 4.94
N SER A 194 4.42 1.02 3.94
CA SER A 194 4.03 -0.38 3.98
C SER A 194 5.22 -1.29 4.30
N TRP A 195 4.92 -2.47 4.85
CA TRP A 195 5.96 -3.47 5.16
C TRP A 195 6.55 -4.11 3.90
N PHE A 196 5.71 -4.39 2.90
CA PHE A 196 6.09 -4.88 1.58
C PHE A 196 5.82 -3.80 0.52
N PRO A 197 6.41 -3.89 -0.69
CA PRO A 197 6.07 -2.99 -1.79
C PRO A 197 4.55 -2.92 -2.02
N ASP A 198 3.95 -1.75 -1.83
CA ASP A 198 2.51 -1.52 -2.05
C ASP A 198 2.35 -0.47 -3.16
N PRO A 199 1.34 -0.59 -4.06
CA PRO A 199 1.14 0.32 -5.18
C PRO A 199 1.14 1.82 -4.88
N GLY A 200 0.78 2.22 -3.66
CA GLY A 200 0.68 3.63 -3.25
C GLY A 200 1.67 4.06 -2.18
N THR A 201 2.57 3.19 -1.72
CA THR A 201 3.43 3.50 -0.57
C THR A 201 4.47 4.57 -0.90
N TRP A 202 4.75 5.45 0.06
CA TRP A 202 5.85 6.40 -0.05
C TRP A 202 7.21 5.73 0.10
N ALA A 203 7.33 4.77 1.03
CA ALA A 203 8.53 3.99 1.24
C ALA A 203 8.21 2.62 1.85
N VAL A 204 9.02 1.62 1.49
CA VAL A 204 8.90 0.24 2.00
C VAL A 204 9.74 0.09 3.26
N ASP A 205 9.18 -0.61 4.26
CA ASP A 205 9.74 -0.80 5.60
C ASP A 205 9.98 0.53 6.33
N ALA A 206 9.03 0.88 7.20
CA ALA A 206 9.10 2.10 8.01
C ALA A 206 10.39 2.22 8.83
N PHE A 207 11.09 1.13 9.14
CA PHE A 207 12.35 1.18 9.89
C PHE A 207 13.56 1.63 9.06
N THR A 208 13.44 1.73 7.73
CA THR A 208 14.55 2.10 6.83
C THR A 208 14.75 3.61 6.71
N ILE A 209 13.81 4.42 7.20
CA ILE A 209 13.86 5.87 7.12
C ILE A 209 14.01 6.53 8.50
N ALA A 210 14.39 7.81 8.51
CA ALA A 210 14.44 8.62 9.73
C ALA A 210 13.04 9.18 10.06
N TRP A 211 12.63 9.08 11.33
CA TRP A 211 11.34 9.54 11.84
C TRP A 211 11.42 10.90 12.54
N GLY A 212 12.64 11.41 12.79
CA GLY A 212 12.89 12.59 13.61
C GLY A 212 12.09 13.83 13.22
N ASP A 213 11.85 14.02 11.91
CA ASP A 213 11.15 15.17 11.34
C ASP A 213 9.74 14.83 10.81
N LEU A 214 9.26 13.60 11.03
CA LEU A 214 7.96 13.15 10.51
C LEU A 214 6.87 13.35 11.56
N PRO A 215 5.79 14.10 11.25
CA PRO A 215 4.58 14.10 12.06
C PRO A 215 3.80 12.82 11.79
N PHE A 216 4.19 11.74 12.47
CA PHE A 216 3.71 10.40 12.16
C PHE A 216 2.57 9.93 13.07
N TYR A 217 1.74 9.06 12.52
CA TYR A 217 0.89 8.12 13.24
C TYR A 217 1.40 6.70 12.99
N ALA A 218 1.38 5.85 14.01
CA ALA A 218 1.81 4.47 13.89
C ALA A 218 0.84 3.55 14.62
N PHE A 219 0.35 2.54 13.91
CA PHE A 219 -0.33 1.40 14.49
C PHE A 219 0.37 0.09 14.08
N PRO A 220 1.52 -0.22 14.71
CA PRO A 220 2.34 -1.33 14.26
C PRO A 220 1.73 -2.69 14.64
N PRO A 221 2.06 -3.75 13.90
CA PRO A 221 1.88 -5.12 14.37
C PRO A 221 2.43 -5.28 15.80
N PHE A 222 1.68 -5.94 16.69
CA PHE A 222 1.97 -5.91 18.13
C PHE A 222 3.36 -6.45 18.49
N ILE A 223 3.88 -7.39 17.70
CA ILE A 223 5.23 -7.95 17.87
C ILE A 223 6.35 -6.91 17.63
N LEU A 224 6.07 -5.84 16.88
CA LEU A 224 7.03 -4.81 16.52
C LEU A 224 7.07 -3.63 17.50
N ILE A 225 6.13 -3.53 18.46
CA ILE A 225 6.02 -2.39 19.38
C ILE A 225 7.35 -2.07 20.08
N SER A 226 8.06 -3.10 20.56
CA SER A 226 9.36 -2.90 21.23
C SER A 226 10.40 -2.25 20.30
N ARG A 227 10.40 -2.62 19.01
CA ARG A 227 11.28 -2.06 17.99
C ARG A 227 10.86 -0.64 17.62
N VAL A 228 9.54 -0.38 17.53
CA VAL A 228 8.99 0.98 17.30
C VAL A 228 9.39 1.94 18.42
N LEU A 229 9.19 1.56 19.69
CA LEU A 229 9.56 2.41 20.82
C LEU A 229 11.07 2.73 20.83
N ARG A 230 11.92 1.73 20.52
CA ARG A 230 13.36 1.95 20.39
C ARG A 230 13.67 2.91 19.24
N LYS A 231 13.03 2.75 18.08
CA LYS A 231 13.20 3.66 16.94
C LYS A 231 12.84 5.10 17.28
N ILE A 232 11.77 5.32 18.04
CA ILE A 232 11.36 6.65 18.51
C ILE A 232 12.45 7.30 19.36
N VAL A 233 13.10 6.53 20.25
CA VAL A 233 14.22 7.01 21.07
C VAL A 233 15.43 7.32 20.20
N ASP A 234 15.85 6.36 19.38
CA ASP A 234 17.08 6.44 18.59
C ASP A 234 17.03 7.62 17.61
N ASP A 235 15.86 7.89 17.02
CA ASP A 235 15.65 8.99 16.08
C ASP A 235 15.29 10.33 16.74
N SER A 236 15.09 10.35 18.06
CA SER A 236 14.49 11.51 18.75
C SER A 236 13.18 11.96 18.10
N ALA A 237 12.38 10.99 17.66
CA ALA A 237 11.15 11.22 16.93
C ALA A 237 9.99 11.58 17.86
N GLU A 238 8.97 12.21 17.29
CA GLU A 238 7.74 12.57 17.99
C GLU A 238 6.57 12.24 17.10
N GLY A 239 5.53 11.64 17.68
CA GLY A 239 4.36 11.24 16.92
C GLY A 239 3.32 10.53 17.76
N ILE A 240 2.29 10.03 17.09
CA ILE A 240 1.17 9.34 17.70
C ILE A 240 1.40 7.84 17.56
N LEU A 241 1.35 7.12 18.68
CA LEU A 241 1.53 5.68 18.70
C LEU A 241 0.31 5.01 19.33
N VAL A 242 -0.27 4.05 18.60
CA VAL A 242 -1.35 3.18 19.10
C VAL A 242 -0.78 1.82 19.49
N VAL A 243 -1.06 1.39 20.71
CA VAL A 243 -0.63 0.09 21.26
C VAL A 243 -1.77 -0.58 22.03
N PRO A 244 -1.79 -1.91 22.17
CA PRO A 244 -2.69 -2.57 23.10
C PRO A 244 -2.41 -2.15 24.55
N TRP A 245 -3.44 -1.93 25.35
CA TRP A 245 -3.27 -1.54 26.75
C TRP A 245 -2.92 -2.75 27.63
N TRP A 246 -1.63 -3.11 27.65
CA TRP A 246 -1.13 -4.27 28.39
C TRP A 246 -0.01 -3.89 29.39
N PRO A 247 -0.37 -3.44 30.60
CA PRO A 247 0.61 -3.00 31.61
C PRO A 247 1.67 -4.02 32.00
N SER A 248 1.37 -5.31 31.87
CA SER A 248 2.28 -6.42 32.21
C SER A 248 3.34 -6.70 31.14
N GLN A 249 3.31 -6.03 29.98
CA GLN A 249 4.26 -6.29 28.90
C GLN A 249 5.60 -5.57 29.13
N PRO A 250 6.74 -6.19 28.78
CA PRO A 250 8.07 -5.62 29.03
C PRO A 250 8.31 -4.24 28.40
N TRP A 251 7.64 -3.94 27.28
CA TRP A 251 7.77 -2.68 26.57
C TRP A 251 6.91 -1.55 27.15
N PHE A 252 5.91 -1.87 27.99
CA PHE A 252 4.94 -0.91 28.48
C PHE A 252 5.56 0.22 29.33
N PRO A 253 6.52 -0.03 30.23
CA PRO A 253 7.19 1.05 30.97
C PRO A 253 7.93 2.03 30.06
N LEU A 254 8.50 1.56 28.94
CA LEU A 254 9.14 2.44 27.97
C LEU A 254 8.10 3.31 27.24
N PHE A 255 6.97 2.74 26.85
CA PHE A 255 5.86 3.50 26.27
C PHE A 255 5.41 4.62 27.23
N GLN A 256 5.17 4.32 28.50
CA GLN A 256 4.78 5.32 29.50
C GLN A 256 5.83 6.42 29.66
N ARG A 257 7.11 6.05 29.63
CA ARG A 257 8.23 7.00 29.70
C ARG A 257 8.39 7.88 28.48
N LEU A 258 7.78 7.54 27.35
CA LEU A 258 7.83 8.36 26.13
C LEU A 258 6.60 9.26 25.99
N LEU A 259 5.56 9.09 26.80
CA LEU A 259 4.38 9.94 26.76
C LEU A 259 4.72 11.39 27.11
N ILE A 260 4.19 12.31 26.32
CA ILE A 260 4.27 13.76 26.55
C ILE A 260 2.88 14.37 26.86
N SER A 261 1.85 13.54 26.92
CA SER A 261 0.49 13.88 27.36
C SER A 261 -0.25 12.64 27.86
N GLU A 262 -1.37 12.83 28.55
CA GLU A 262 -2.25 11.72 28.92
C GLU A 262 -2.72 10.94 27.67
N PRO A 263 -2.60 9.60 27.67
CA PRO A 263 -3.03 8.77 26.55
C PRO A 263 -4.56 8.64 26.52
N ILE A 264 -5.13 8.47 25.33
CA ILE A 264 -6.53 8.08 25.17
C ILE A 264 -6.60 6.57 25.31
N ILE A 265 -7.49 6.08 26.18
CA ILE A 265 -7.76 4.65 26.33
C ILE A 265 -9.08 4.34 25.63
N PHE A 266 -9.03 3.41 24.68
CA PHE A 266 -10.20 2.86 24.02
C PHE A 266 -10.59 1.54 24.69
N ASP A 267 -11.81 1.51 25.23
CA ASP A 267 -12.39 0.29 25.78
C ASP A 267 -12.64 -0.76 24.69
N PRO A 268 -12.72 -2.06 25.05
CA PRO A 268 -12.97 -3.11 24.08
C PRO A 268 -14.32 -2.87 23.38
N ALA A 269 -14.28 -2.78 22.05
CA ALA A 269 -15.46 -2.55 21.22
C ALA A 269 -15.43 -3.47 19.99
N TYR A 270 -16.61 -3.88 19.52
CA TYR A 270 -16.75 -4.77 18.37
C TYR A 270 -16.15 -4.19 17.09
N ASP A 271 -16.35 -2.88 16.89
CA ASP A 271 -15.99 -2.12 15.70
C ASP A 271 -14.68 -1.34 15.86
N LEU A 272 -13.91 -1.55 16.94
CA LEU A 272 -12.68 -0.81 17.20
C LEU A 272 -11.58 -1.15 16.19
N LEU A 273 -11.48 -2.41 15.81
CA LEU A 273 -10.48 -2.94 14.88
C LEU A 273 -11.13 -3.81 13.83
N SER A 274 -10.78 -3.58 12.57
CA SER A 274 -11.18 -4.42 11.42
C SER A 274 -9.95 -4.82 10.61
N ALA A 275 -10.09 -5.83 9.77
CA ALA A 275 -9.08 -6.28 8.81
C ALA A 275 -9.75 -6.55 7.46
N PRO A 276 -9.00 -6.65 6.35
CA PRO A 276 -9.59 -6.78 5.02
C PRO A 276 -10.61 -7.91 4.89
N LEU A 277 -10.43 -9.04 5.58
CA LEU A 277 -11.34 -10.17 5.51
C LEU A 277 -12.13 -10.38 6.82
N ARG A 278 -12.06 -9.45 7.78
CA ARG A 278 -12.73 -9.56 9.08
C ARG A 278 -13.25 -8.22 9.59
N ASP A 279 -14.54 -8.17 9.89
CA ASP A 279 -15.17 -6.95 10.41
C ASP A 279 -14.75 -6.58 11.83
N HIS A 280 -14.22 -7.54 12.60
CA HIS A 280 -13.82 -7.33 13.99
C HIS A 280 -12.61 -8.19 14.39
N HIS A 281 -11.83 -7.69 15.35
CA HIS A 281 -10.73 -8.42 15.97
C HIS A 281 -11.26 -9.58 16.85
N PRO A 282 -10.67 -10.81 16.82
CA PRO A 282 -11.14 -11.95 17.62
C PRO A 282 -11.24 -11.66 19.13
N ALA A 283 -10.34 -10.82 19.63
CA ALA A 283 -10.30 -10.35 21.02
C ALA A 283 -11.09 -9.04 21.29
N TYR A 284 -12.06 -8.64 20.44
CA TYR A 284 -12.80 -7.38 20.58
C TYR A 284 -13.48 -7.16 21.95
N ARG A 285 -13.73 -8.24 22.70
CA ARG A 285 -14.35 -8.19 24.04
C ARG A 285 -13.38 -7.83 25.16
N THR A 286 -12.08 -7.99 24.92
CA THR A 286 -11.04 -7.87 25.96
C THR A 286 -9.88 -6.96 25.55
N LEU A 287 -9.74 -6.68 24.26
CA LEU A 287 -8.66 -5.86 23.74
C LEU A 287 -8.99 -4.37 23.88
N SER A 288 -8.37 -3.74 24.87
CA SER A 288 -8.29 -2.29 24.97
C SER A 288 -7.06 -1.79 24.21
N LEU A 289 -7.16 -0.60 23.61
CA LEU A 289 -6.05 0.10 22.97
C LEU A 289 -5.75 1.40 23.71
N ALA A 290 -4.52 1.87 23.60
CA ALA A 290 -4.10 3.18 24.05
C ALA A 290 -3.44 3.93 22.90
N ALA A 291 -3.88 5.16 22.66
CA ALA A 291 -3.23 6.11 21.78
C ALA A 291 -2.46 7.12 22.62
N GLY A 292 -1.15 7.17 22.44
CA GLY A 292 -0.27 8.09 23.14
C GLY A 292 0.43 9.05 22.18
N HIS A 293 0.50 10.32 22.56
CA HIS A 293 1.46 11.25 21.97
C HIS A 293 2.81 10.98 22.63
N VAL A 294 3.77 10.50 21.84
CA VAL A 294 5.07 10.02 22.32
C VAL A 294 6.22 10.83 21.73
N SER A 295 7.29 11.01 22.51
CA SER A 295 8.50 11.68 22.05
C SER A 295 9.76 11.04 22.61
N GLY A 296 10.76 10.83 21.75
CA GLY A 296 12.13 10.47 22.13
C GLY A 296 12.98 11.67 22.55
N ARG A 297 12.44 12.90 22.47
CA ARG A 297 13.17 14.14 22.77
C ARG A 297 13.17 14.42 24.28
N PRO A 298 14.34 14.45 24.97
CA PRO A 298 14.39 14.64 26.42
C PRO A 298 13.70 15.91 26.91
N SER A 299 13.83 17.01 26.17
CA SER A 299 13.26 18.32 26.52
C SER A 299 11.74 18.34 26.64
N LYS A 300 11.03 17.45 25.93
CA LYS A 300 9.56 17.35 26.00
C LYS A 300 9.07 16.42 27.12
N LEU A 301 9.91 15.49 27.56
CA LEU A 301 9.56 14.54 28.63
C LEU A 301 9.61 15.20 30.01
N GLU A 302 10.55 16.12 30.24
CA GLU A 302 10.70 16.83 31.53
C GLU A 302 9.46 17.65 31.92
N GLY A 303 8.71 18.18 30.93
CA GLY A 303 7.49 18.94 31.17
C GLY A 303 6.28 18.11 31.63
N PHE A 304 6.24 16.81 31.31
CA PHE A 304 5.12 15.92 31.65
C PHE A 304 5.44 14.98 32.81
N GLN A 305 6.70 14.58 32.98
CA GLN A 305 7.13 13.63 34.03
C GLN A 305 7.57 14.29 35.34
N SER A 306 7.54 15.62 35.41
CA SER A 306 7.74 16.33 36.67
C SER A 306 6.53 16.07 37.60
N PRO A 307 6.72 15.44 38.78
CA PRO A 307 5.63 15.32 39.74
C PRO A 307 5.19 16.70 40.23
N PRO A 308 3.91 16.89 40.60
CA PRO A 308 3.43 18.13 41.20
C PRO A 308 4.12 18.48 42.52
#